data_AF-A0A2S6WCD9-F1
#
_entry.id   AF-A0A2S6WCD9-F1
#
_cell.length_a   1.000
_cell.length_b   1.000
_cell.length_c   1.000
_cell.angle_alpha   90.00
_cell.angle_beta   90.00
_cell.angle_gamma   90.00
#
_symmetry.space_group_name_H-M   'P 1'
#
loop_
_entity.id
_entity.type
_entity.pdbx_description
1 polymer ?
#
loop_
_entity_poly.entity_id
_entity_poly.type
_entity_poly.pdbx_seq_one_letter_code
_entity_poly.pdbx_strand_id
1 'polypeptide(L)'
;MLDEEQGSTDGSDGELTVPMAWLYAEYIADELLRTGDLMPPTSFEFRAGRDALALTIFLSDTDGELSGIRVVTQLETWLSLTAYDQPWQEWVRERLAELAAGAATSGRPAPDLDLAEEAWRWLQETELLAPDLNAVPGGAPVVGEDEGPKVWTPAWQLGLPLGHLAIHLF
;
A
#
# COMPACT_ATOMS: atom_id res chain seq x y z
N MET A 1 -57.29 -21.42 -21.03
CA MET A 1 -55.98 -21.23 -21.67
C MET A 1 -55.12 -20.60 -20.60
N LEU A 2 -54.31 -21.44 -19.97
CA LEU A 2 -53.44 -21.11 -18.85
C LEU A 2 -52.07 -20.88 -19.47
N ASP A 3 -51.62 -19.63 -19.51
CA ASP A 3 -50.23 -19.30 -19.81
C ASP A 3 -49.54 -19.05 -18.47
N GLU A 4 -48.96 -20.12 -17.92
CA GLU A 4 -47.98 -20.04 -16.84
C GLU A 4 -46.68 -19.47 -17.42
N GLU A 5 -46.51 -18.15 -17.30
CA GLU A 5 -45.20 -17.54 -17.48
C GLU A 5 -44.32 -17.88 -16.27
N GLN A 6 -43.59 -18.99 -16.38
CA GLN A 6 -42.42 -19.28 -15.56
C GLN A 6 -41.33 -18.24 -15.86
N GLY A 7 -41.44 -17.08 -15.21
CA GLY A 7 -40.33 -16.14 -15.06
C GLY A 7 -39.29 -16.74 -14.13
N SER A 8 -38.42 -17.57 -14.70
CA SER A 8 -37.16 -17.99 -14.09
C SER A 8 -36.28 -16.75 -13.94
N THR A 9 -36.37 -16.07 -12.79
CA THR A 9 -35.30 -15.17 -12.34
C THR A 9 -34.12 -16.04 -11.95
N ASP A 10 -33.25 -16.21 -12.95
CA ASP A 10 -31.88 -16.67 -12.86
C ASP A 10 -31.17 -15.90 -11.73
N GLY A 11 -31.04 -16.57 -10.59
CA GLY A 11 -30.27 -16.08 -9.45
C GLY A 11 -28.86 -16.62 -9.55
N SER A 12 -28.01 -15.95 -10.31
CA SER A 12 -26.56 -16.18 -10.27
C SER A 12 -25.79 -14.88 -10.52
N ASP A 13 -24.71 -14.74 -9.76
CA ASP A 13 -23.49 -13.99 -10.06
C ASP A 13 -23.54 -12.47 -10.01
N GLY A 14 -23.32 -11.92 -8.81
CA GLY A 14 -22.96 -10.51 -8.69
C GLY A 14 -22.71 -10.01 -7.27
N GLU A 15 -22.42 -10.86 -6.28
CA GLU A 15 -22.01 -10.37 -4.97
C GLU A 15 -20.58 -9.81 -5.10
N LEU A 16 -20.50 -8.52 -5.45
CA LEU A 16 -19.27 -7.73 -5.47
C LEU A 16 -18.61 -7.88 -4.10
N THR A 17 -17.60 -8.75 -4.04
CA THR A 17 -16.85 -8.98 -2.80
C THR A 17 -16.08 -7.69 -2.53
N VAL A 18 -16.41 -7.02 -1.42
CA VAL A 18 -15.74 -5.79 -1.02
C VAL A 18 -14.32 -6.15 -0.54
N PRO A 19 -13.26 -5.53 -1.09
CA PRO A 19 -11.87 -5.83 -0.74
C PRO A 19 -11.52 -5.21 0.62
N MET A 20 -12.07 -5.80 1.69
CA MET A 20 -11.97 -5.23 3.03
C MET A 20 -10.53 -5.22 3.55
N ALA A 21 -9.72 -6.25 3.27
CA ALA A 21 -8.37 -6.36 3.81
C ALA A 21 -7.44 -5.28 3.22
N TRP A 22 -7.53 -5.05 1.91
CA TRP A 22 -6.79 -3.97 1.26
C TRP A 22 -7.22 -2.60 1.76
N LEU A 23 -8.53 -2.34 1.84
CA LEU A 23 -9.06 -1.06 2.32
C LEU A 23 -8.66 -0.77 3.77
N TYR A 24 -8.59 -1.79 4.63
CA TYR A 24 -8.06 -1.63 5.99
C TYR A 24 -6.56 -1.31 5.99
N ALA A 25 -5.77 -1.98 5.16
CA ALA A 25 -4.34 -1.70 5.05
C ALA A 25 -4.07 -0.27 4.55
N GLU A 26 -4.81 0.20 3.53
CA GLU A 26 -4.73 1.58 3.04
C GLU A 26 -5.12 2.59 4.11
N TYR A 27 -6.20 2.32 4.86
CA TYR A 27 -6.64 3.20 5.94
C TYR A 27 -5.58 3.33 7.04
N ILE A 28 -5.01 2.21 7.50
CA ILE A 28 -3.95 2.23 8.52
C ILE A 28 -2.72 2.99 7.99
N ALA A 29 -2.31 2.74 6.74
CA ALA A 29 -1.18 3.43 6.13
C ALA A 29 -1.40 4.95 6.02
N ASP A 30 -2.59 5.36 5.59
CA ASP A 30 -2.99 6.76 5.47
C ASP A 30 -3.01 7.46 6.84
N GLU A 31 -3.53 6.81 7.89
CA GLU A 31 -3.53 7.36 9.24
C GLU A 31 -2.11 7.48 9.83
N LEU A 32 -1.24 6.49 9.60
CA LEU A 32 0.17 6.53 10.01
C LEU A 32 0.91 7.71 9.37
N LEU A 33 0.75 7.90 8.05
CA LEU A 33 1.40 9.01 7.33
C LEU A 33 0.85 10.37 7.72
N ARG A 34 -0.47 10.50 7.90
CA ARG A 34 -1.08 11.76 8.37
C ARG A 34 -0.61 12.14 9.77
N THR A 35 -0.43 11.16 10.65
CA THR A 35 0.09 11.40 12.00
C THR A 35 1.53 11.91 11.95
N GLY A 36 2.34 11.39 11.03
CA GLY A 36 3.72 11.84 10.84
C GLY A 36 3.89 13.23 10.21
N ASP A 37 2.84 13.79 9.58
CA ASP A 37 2.84 15.07 8.86
C ASP A 37 4.07 15.30 7.96
N LEU A 38 4.53 14.20 7.32
CA LEU A 38 5.79 14.18 6.58
C LEU A 38 5.68 14.89 5.22
N MET A 39 4.47 14.94 4.63
CA MET A 39 4.20 15.52 3.32
C MET A 39 2.71 15.80 3.11
N PRO A 40 2.33 16.68 2.15
CA PRO A 40 0.93 16.94 1.83
C PRO A 40 0.20 15.68 1.33
N PRO A 41 -1.04 15.38 1.79
CA PRO A 41 -1.79 14.19 1.38
C PRO A 41 -2.12 14.08 -0.12
N THR A 42 -2.00 15.19 -0.86
CA THR A 42 -2.24 15.23 -2.31
C THR A 42 -0.98 15.03 -3.14
N SER A 43 0.17 14.83 -2.49
CA SER A 43 1.47 14.65 -3.15
C SER A 43 1.67 13.22 -3.65
N PHE A 44 2.53 13.04 -4.66
CA PHE A 44 2.88 11.71 -5.15
C PHE A 44 3.76 10.94 -4.16
N GLU A 45 4.55 11.67 -3.37
CA GLU A 45 5.36 11.17 -2.27
C GLU A 45 4.48 10.58 -1.17
N PHE A 46 3.38 11.24 -0.82
CA PHE A 46 2.38 10.71 0.11
C PHE A 46 1.81 9.40 -0.40
N ARG A 47 1.39 9.36 -1.67
CA ARG A 47 0.88 8.13 -2.29
C ARG A 47 1.93 7.02 -2.28
N ALA A 48 3.19 7.34 -2.61
CA ALA A 48 4.27 6.37 -2.60
C ALA A 48 4.50 5.77 -1.20
N GLY A 49 4.54 6.61 -0.16
CA GLY A 49 4.62 6.15 1.22
C GLY A 49 3.42 5.30 1.61
N ARG A 50 2.20 5.74 1.26
CA ARG A 50 0.96 5.09 1.63
C ARG A 50 0.84 3.72 0.97
N ASP A 51 1.08 3.64 -0.33
CA ASP A 51 0.96 2.40 -1.09
C ASP A 51 2.05 1.40 -0.67
N ALA A 52 3.28 1.86 -0.37
CA ALA A 52 4.34 0.99 0.17
C ALA A 52 4.02 0.44 1.57
N LEU A 53 3.46 1.29 2.44
CA LEU A 53 3.06 0.90 3.78
C LEU A 53 1.82 -0.02 3.77
N ALA A 54 0.82 0.28 2.93
CA ALA A 54 -0.35 -0.56 2.73
C ALA A 54 0.03 -1.96 2.24
N LEU A 55 0.94 -2.07 1.25
CA LEU A 55 1.48 -3.36 0.81
C LEU A 55 2.17 -4.10 1.94
N THR A 56 2.97 -3.40 2.75
CA THR A 56 3.67 -4.02 3.89
C THR A 56 2.68 -4.57 4.90
N ILE A 57 1.64 -3.80 5.26
CA ILE A 57 0.61 -4.19 6.20
C ILE A 57 -0.19 -5.39 5.66
N PHE A 58 -0.68 -5.28 4.42
CA PHE A 58 -1.49 -6.30 3.77
C PHE A 58 -0.74 -7.62 3.64
N LEU A 59 0.50 -7.60 3.14
CA LEU A 59 1.29 -8.82 2.89
C LEU A 59 1.90 -9.41 4.17
N SER A 60 1.92 -8.65 5.28
CA SER A 60 2.30 -9.17 6.60
C SER A 60 1.15 -9.89 7.31
N ASP A 61 -0.11 -9.64 6.93
CA ASP A 61 -1.27 -10.27 7.54
C ASP A 61 -1.63 -11.60 6.84
N THR A 62 -0.83 -12.63 7.07
CA THR A 62 -0.97 -13.93 6.42
C THR A 62 -2.18 -14.76 6.85
N ASP A 63 -2.87 -14.39 7.93
CA ASP A 63 -4.03 -15.12 8.49
C ASP A 63 -5.35 -14.34 8.42
N GLY A 64 -5.38 -13.16 7.78
CA GLY A 64 -6.59 -12.32 7.70
C GLY A 64 -7.02 -11.74 9.05
N GLU A 65 -6.08 -11.50 9.95
CA GLU A 65 -6.27 -11.06 11.32
C GLU A 65 -5.80 -9.61 11.58
N LEU A 66 -6.12 -8.67 10.69
CA LEU A 66 -6.10 -7.22 10.99
C LEU A 66 -7.16 -6.81 12.05
N SER A 67 -7.22 -7.53 13.19
CA SER A 67 -7.91 -7.09 14.38
C SER A 67 -7.07 -6.03 15.09
N GLY A 68 -7.63 -4.85 15.35
CA GLY A 68 -6.91 -3.64 15.80
C GLY A 68 -5.99 -3.78 17.02
N ILE A 69 -6.09 -4.85 17.81
CA ILE A 69 -5.18 -5.14 18.94
C ILE A 69 -3.81 -5.67 18.46
N ARG A 70 -3.75 -6.30 17.28
CA ARG A 70 -2.49 -6.84 16.71
C ARG A 70 -1.66 -5.78 15.97
N VAL A 71 -2.25 -4.64 15.59
CA VAL A 71 -1.53 -3.57 14.85
C VAL A 71 -0.29 -3.13 15.63
N VAL A 72 -0.41 -2.89 16.93
CA VAL A 72 0.73 -2.47 17.79
C VAL A 72 1.81 -3.54 17.84
N THR A 73 1.43 -4.83 17.91
CA THR A 73 2.41 -5.93 17.93
C THR A 73 3.09 -6.15 16.58
N GLN A 74 2.49 -5.68 15.47
CA GLN A 74 3.03 -5.82 14.12
C GLN A 74 3.91 -4.63 13.70
N LEU A 75 3.91 -3.52 14.45
CA LEU A 75 4.74 -2.34 14.14
C LEU A 75 6.23 -2.69 14.06
N GLU A 76 6.74 -3.55 14.95
CA GLU A 76 8.13 -4.03 14.91
C GLU A 76 8.43 -4.81 13.62
N THR A 77 7.50 -5.65 13.18
CA THR A 77 7.59 -6.38 11.90
C THR A 77 7.65 -5.41 10.73
N TRP A 78 6.75 -4.42 10.68
CA TRP A 78 6.69 -3.44 9.60
C TRP A 78 7.94 -2.54 9.58
N LEU A 79 8.43 -2.12 10.74
CA LEU A 79 9.70 -1.39 10.86
C LEU A 79 10.86 -2.21 10.31
N SER A 80 10.92 -3.50 10.66
CA SER A 80 11.96 -4.38 10.14
C SER A 80 11.90 -4.54 8.63
N LEU A 81 10.70 -4.64 8.04
CA LEU A 81 10.52 -4.80 6.59
C LEU A 81 10.80 -3.51 5.79
N THR A 82 10.54 -2.35 6.39
CA THR A 82 10.74 -1.03 5.76
C THR A 82 12.12 -0.43 6.03
N ALA A 83 12.95 -1.10 6.82
CA ALA A 83 14.31 -0.64 7.11
C ALA A 83 15.18 -0.57 5.85
N TYR A 84 16.06 0.42 5.82
CA TYR A 84 17.09 0.56 4.79
C TYR A 84 17.96 -0.73 4.76
N ASP A 85 18.32 -1.20 3.56
CA ASP A 85 18.99 -2.50 3.25
C ASP A 85 18.13 -3.77 3.23
N GLN A 86 16.80 -3.70 3.44
CA GLN A 86 15.97 -4.88 3.19
C GLN A 86 15.63 -5.06 1.71
N PRO A 87 15.60 -6.30 1.18
CA PRO A 87 15.13 -6.61 -0.16
C PRO A 87 13.60 -6.58 -0.20
N TRP A 88 13.00 -5.45 0.17
CA TRP A 88 11.56 -5.29 0.31
C TRP A 88 10.82 -5.56 -1.01
N GLN A 89 11.41 -5.14 -2.14
CA GLN A 89 10.84 -5.40 -3.47
C GLN A 89 10.74 -6.91 -3.75
N GLU A 90 11.78 -7.68 -3.46
CA GLU A 90 11.77 -9.13 -3.62
C GLU A 90 10.71 -9.77 -2.70
N TRP A 91 10.66 -9.33 -1.45
CA TRP A 91 9.67 -9.81 -0.49
C TRP A 91 8.22 -9.55 -0.94
N VAL A 92 7.91 -8.33 -1.41
CA VAL A 92 6.57 -8.00 -1.97
C VAL A 92 6.24 -8.91 -3.14
N ARG A 93 7.18 -9.10 -4.07
CA ARG A 93 6.99 -9.92 -5.26
C ARG A 93 6.74 -11.38 -4.90
N GLU A 94 7.48 -11.93 -3.95
CA GLU A 94 7.32 -13.31 -3.46
C GLU A 94 5.95 -13.50 -2.79
N ARG A 95 5.56 -12.59 -1.88
CA ARG A 95 4.27 -12.64 -1.18
C ARG A 95 3.08 -12.51 -2.13
N LEU A 96 3.12 -11.58 -3.08
CA LEU A 96 2.06 -11.45 -4.09
C LEU A 96 1.94 -12.73 -4.94
N ALA A 97 3.06 -13.33 -5.34
CA ALA A 97 3.06 -14.57 -6.11
C ALA A 97 2.48 -15.76 -5.31
N GLU A 98 2.78 -15.85 -4.01
CA GLU A 98 2.19 -16.86 -3.13
C GLU A 98 0.67 -16.70 -3.00
N LEU A 99 0.19 -15.47 -2.77
CA LEU A 99 -1.24 -15.17 -2.70
C LEU A 99 -1.95 -15.44 -4.03
N ALA A 100 -1.36 -15.05 -5.16
CA ALA A 100 -1.89 -15.31 -6.49
C ALA A 100 -2.02 -16.82 -6.77
N ALA A 101 -1.02 -17.61 -6.38
CA ALA A 101 -1.07 -19.08 -6.50
C ALA A 101 -2.18 -19.69 -5.62
N GLY A 102 -2.35 -19.18 -4.39
CA GLY A 102 -3.42 -19.57 -3.49
C GLY A 102 -4.81 -19.26 -4.05
N ALA A 103 -5.00 -18.04 -4.57
CA ALA A 103 -6.23 -17.60 -5.20
C ALA A 103 -6.59 -18.46 -6.42
N ALA A 104 -5.61 -18.69 -7.31
CA ALA A 104 -5.78 -19.56 -8.49
C ALA A 104 -6.18 -20.99 -8.12
N THR A 105 -5.63 -21.54 -7.02
CA THR A 105 -5.98 -22.87 -6.51
C THR A 105 -7.39 -22.91 -5.94
N SER A 106 -7.82 -21.84 -5.27
CA SER A 106 -9.16 -21.75 -4.68
C SER A 106 -10.28 -21.50 -5.71
N GLY A 107 -9.93 -20.97 -6.88
CA GLY A 107 -10.88 -20.60 -7.94
C GLY A 107 -11.85 -19.48 -7.55
N ARG A 108 -11.57 -18.74 -6.47
CA ARG A 108 -12.40 -17.62 -5.99
C ARG A 108 -11.80 -16.28 -6.42
N PRO A 109 -12.63 -15.27 -6.68
CA PRO A 109 -12.16 -13.89 -6.85
C PRO A 109 -11.34 -13.43 -5.64
N ALA A 110 -10.25 -12.70 -5.89
CA ALA A 110 -9.38 -12.15 -4.86
C ALA A 110 -9.24 -10.62 -5.05
N PRO A 111 -10.31 -9.85 -4.82
CA PRO A 111 -10.33 -8.42 -5.13
C PRO A 111 -9.31 -7.61 -4.30
N ASP A 112 -8.97 -8.07 -3.09
CA ASP A 112 -7.91 -7.46 -2.28
C ASP A 112 -6.53 -7.61 -2.95
N LEU A 113 -6.28 -8.77 -3.57
CA LEU A 113 -5.03 -9.03 -4.28
C LEU A 113 -4.94 -8.18 -5.56
N ASP A 114 -6.04 -8.04 -6.31
CA ASP A 114 -6.08 -7.23 -7.52
C ASP A 114 -5.68 -5.77 -7.23
N LEU A 115 -6.17 -5.20 -6.12
CA LEU A 115 -5.81 -3.83 -5.70
C LEU A 115 -4.35 -3.74 -5.22
N ALA A 116 -3.87 -4.75 -4.48
CA ALA A 116 -2.47 -4.80 -4.06
C ALA A 116 -1.51 -4.88 -5.26
N GLU A 117 -1.85 -5.68 -6.28
CA GLU A 117 -1.07 -5.77 -7.53
C GLU A 117 -1.10 -4.44 -8.30
N GLU A 118 -2.23 -3.74 -8.34
CA GLU A 118 -2.32 -2.43 -8.96
C GLU A 118 -1.42 -1.40 -8.27
N ALA A 119 -1.44 -1.37 -6.93
CA ALA A 119 -0.57 -0.51 -6.14
C ALA A 119 0.91 -0.84 -6.36
N TRP A 120 1.27 -2.14 -6.37
CA TRP A 120 2.63 -2.59 -6.65
C TRP A 120 3.10 -2.22 -8.06
N ARG A 121 2.24 -2.37 -9.06
CA ARG A 121 2.52 -1.93 -10.43
C ARG A 121 2.76 -0.42 -10.49
N TRP A 122 1.89 0.38 -9.87
CA TRP A 122 2.05 1.83 -9.84
C TRP A 122 3.40 2.25 -9.22
N LEU A 123 3.78 1.63 -8.11
CA LEU A 123 5.04 1.90 -7.42
C LEU A 123 6.28 1.54 -8.26
N GLN A 124 6.21 0.49 -9.07
CA GLN A 124 7.30 0.06 -9.95
C GLN A 124 7.42 0.93 -11.20
N GLU A 125 6.29 1.30 -11.79
CA GLU A 125 6.23 1.98 -13.09
C GLU A 125 6.37 3.50 -12.95
N THR A 126 6.10 4.05 -11.76
CA THR A 126 6.19 5.48 -11.52
C THR A 126 7.56 5.86 -11.00
N GLU A 127 8.22 6.79 -11.68
CA GLU A 127 9.41 7.47 -11.18
C GLU A 127 9.01 8.83 -10.62
N LEU A 128 9.51 9.13 -9.42
CA LEU A 128 9.33 10.42 -8.77
C LEU A 128 10.66 11.16 -8.79
N LEU A 129 10.58 12.47 -9.01
CA LEU A 129 11.72 13.33 -8.81
C LEU A 129 11.94 13.39 -7.31
N ALA A 130 12.99 12.76 -6.78
CA ALA A 130 13.26 12.84 -5.35
C ALA A 130 13.54 14.32 -4.99
N PRO A 131 12.64 15.03 -4.27
CA PRO A 131 13.08 16.23 -3.60
C PRO A 131 14.04 15.78 -2.49
N ASP A 132 14.98 16.64 -2.10
CA ASP A 132 15.84 16.35 -0.96
C ASP A 132 14.94 16.13 0.27
N LEU A 133 14.73 14.86 0.68
CA LEU A 133 13.86 14.47 1.79
C LEU A 133 14.37 15.01 3.15
N ASN A 134 15.51 15.71 3.16
CA ASN A 134 16.03 16.45 4.30
C ASN A 134 15.41 17.85 4.47
N ALA A 135 14.52 18.30 3.57
CA ALA A 135 13.82 19.57 3.73
C ALA A 135 12.68 19.45 4.77
N VAL A 136 13.05 19.47 6.04
CA VAL A 136 12.13 19.50 7.20
C VAL A 136 11.15 20.68 7.08
N PRO A 137 9.85 20.52 7.40
CA PRO A 137 8.92 21.64 7.47
C PRO A 137 9.26 22.50 8.69
N GLY A 138 9.81 23.69 8.49
CA GLY A 138 10.11 24.65 9.58
C GLY A 138 11.32 25.56 9.37
N GLY A 139 12.16 25.29 8.37
CA GLY A 139 13.24 26.19 7.97
C GLY A 139 12.73 27.27 7.02
N ALA A 140 12.96 28.55 7.35
CA ALA A 140 12.72 29.66 6.42
C ALA A 140 13.33 29.37 5.04
N PRO A 141 12.72 29.83 3.93
CA PRO A 141 13.28 29.59 2.59
C PRO A 141 14.65 30.25 2.51
N VAL A 142 15.71 29.44 2.53
CA VAL A 142 17.05 29.89 2.18
C VAL A 142 17.03 30.07 0.67
N VAL A 143 16.90 31.33 0.25
CA VAL A 143 17.01 31.72 -1.14
C VAL A 143 18.43 31.42 -1.60
N GLY A 144 18.56 30.41 -2.45
CA GLY A 144 19.76 30.14 -3.24
C GLY A 144 20.65 29.04 -2.68
N GLU A 145 20.24 27.78 -2.83
CA GLU A 145 21.18 26.66 -2.97
C GLU A 145 20.73 25.84 -4.18
N ASP A 146 21.72 25.51 -5.01
CA ASP A 146 21.57 24.87 -6.31
C ASP A 146 20.60 23.68 -6.29
N GLU A 147 19.75 23.66 -7.31
CA GLU A 147 18.94 22.51 -7.71
C GLU A 147 19.90 21.32 -7.90
N GLY A 148 20.09 20.53 -6.83
CA GLY A 148 20.92 19.33 -6.83
C GLY A 148 20.50 18.38 -7.96
N PRO A 149 21.36 17.42 -8.36
CA PRO A 149 21.06 16.55 -9.49
C PRO A 149 19.68 15.92 -9.31
N LYS A 150 18.78 16.23 -10.25
CA LYS A 150 17.41 15.71 -10.32
C LYS A 150 17.48 14.20 -10.56
N VAL A 151 17.51 13.41 -9.49
CA VAL A 151 17.52 11.95 -9.56
C VAL A 151 16.06 11.47 -9.63
N TRP A 152 15.69 10.96 -10.80
CA TRP A 152 14.46 10.19 -10.95
C TRP A 152 14.65 8.85 -10.25
N THR A 153 13.75 8.57 -9.32
CA THR A 153 13.82 7.40 -8.44
C THR A 153 12.48 6.69 -8.50
N PRO A 154 12.44 5.34 -8.59
CA PRO A 154 11.19 4.60 -8.51
C PRO A 154 10.40 4.95 -7.26
N ALA A 155 9.07 5.06 -7.38
CA ALA A 155 8.21 5.51 -6.31
C ALA A 155 8.34 4.63 -5.05
N TRP A 156 8.52 3.30 -5.19
CA TRP A 156 8.76 2.43 -4.03
C TRP A 156 10.03 2.79 -3.25
N GLN A 157 11.11 3.20 -3.93
CA GLN A 157 12.38 3.50 -3.28
C GLN A 157 12.31 4.79 -2.46
N LEU A 158 11.42 5.72 -2.83
CA LEU A 158 11.08 6.89 -2.02
C LEU A 158 9.99 6.58 -0.97
N GLY A 159 9.00 5.77 -1.32
CA GLY A 159 7.88 5.42 -0.44
C GLY A 159 8.31 4.62 0.79
N LEU A 160 9.31 3.75 0.66
CA LEU A 160 9.84 2.94 1.74
C LEU A 160 10.35 3.75 2.95
N PRO A 161 11.32 4.67 2.79
CA PRO A 161 11.79 5.48 3.91
C PRO A 161 10.68 6.37 4.49
N LEU A 162 9.72 6.82 3.67
CA LEU A 162 8.57 7.59 4.16
C LEU A 162 7.65 6.74 5.04
N GLY A 163 7.32 5.52 4.61
CA GLY A 163 6.55 4.57 5.41
C GLY A 163 7.28 4.19 6.70
N HIS A 164 8.59 3.97 6.64
CA HIS A 164 9.43 3.70 7.81
C HIS A 164 9.38 4.84 8.84
N LEU A 165 9.55 6.09 8.38
CA LEU A 165 9.46 7.27 9.23
C LEU A 165 8.06 7.45 9.82
N ALA A 166 7.01 7.21 9.05
CA ALA A 166 5.64 7.29 9.53
C ALA A 166 5.36 6.33 10.70
N ILE A 167 5.87 5.09 10.62
CA ILE A 167 5.75 4.13 11.71
C ILE A 167 6.54 4.60 12.95
N HIS A 168 7.71 5.21 12.76
CA HIS A 168 8.52 5.73 13.87
C HIS A 168 7.92 6.92 14.61
N LEU A 169 7.08 7.71 13.93
CA LEU A 169 6.48 8.93 14.47
C LEU A 169 5.11 8.69 15.14
N PHE A 170 4.55 7.50 14.96
CA PHE A 170 3.27 7.08 15.56
C PHE A 170 3.46 6.51 16.97
#